data_AF-A0A520CKS9-F1
#
_entry.id   AF-A0A520CKS9-F1
#
_cell.length_a   1.000
_cell.length_b   1.000
_cell.length_c   1.000
_cell.angle_alpha   90.00
_cell.angle_beta   90.00
_cell.angle_gamma   90.00
#
_symmetry.space_group_name_H-M   'P 1'
#
loop_
_entity.id
_entity.type
_entity.pdbx_description
1 polymer ?
#
loop_
_entity_poly.entity_id
_entity_poly.type
_entity_poly.pdbx_seq_one_letter_code
_entity_poly.pdbx_strand_id
1 'polypeptide(L)'
;MGAGGRARRQGYLQAGAWDFEKGRKSVNVKVDGQTIFNSTALMLQAAIDGLGFAYVPYDLMKPHIDAGRLIPVLEDWWPTFPGYHLYHANRRQIAPALALVIDALRYRKPERAAATAKR
;
A
#
# COMPACT_ATOMS: atom_id res chain seq x y z
N MET A 1 46.77 -6.99 20.66
CA MET A 1 46.49 -5.77 19.87
C MET A 1 45.61 -6.20 18.70
N GLY A 2 44.28 -6.10 18.69
CA GLY A 2 43.44 -4.91 18.92
C GLY A 2 43.70 -3.92 17.77
N ALA A 3 42.81 -3.56 16.84
CA ALA A 3 41.35 -3.60 16.74
C ALA A 3 40.99 -3.70 15.23
N GLY A 4 39.88 -4.30 14.81
CA GLY A 4 38.57 -3.64 14.84
C GLY A 4 38.25 -2.98 13.48
N GLY A 5 37.64 -3.75 12.57
CA GLY A 5 37.31 -3.30 11.21
C GLY A 5 35.95 -3.79 10.75
N ARG A 6 34.91 -3.42 11.51
CA ARG A 6 33.47 -3.45 11.19
C ARG A 6 32.98 -4.60 10.30
N ALA A 7 32.52 -5.64 10.99
CA ALA A 7 31.55 -6.59 10.48
C ALA A 7 30.45 -5.85 9.71
N ARG A 8 30.37 -6.09 8.39
CA ARG A 8 29.14 -5.87 7.64
C ARG A 8 28.12 -6.87 8.19
N ARG A 9 27.37 -6.46 9.21
CA ARG A 9 26.14 -7.15 9.60
C ARG A 9 25.10 -6.90 8.50
N GLN A 10 25.22 -7.68 7.42
CA GLN A 10 24.17 -7.82 6.42
C GLN A 10 23.09 -8.72 7.04
N GLY A 11 22.00 -8.12 7.48
CA GLY A 11 20.84 -8.87 7.92
C GLY A 11 20.06 -8.12 8.97
N TYR A 12 19.13 -7.28 8.53
CA TYR A 12 17.86 -7.05 9.21
C TYR A 12 16.88 -6.54 8.15
N LEU A 13 15.88 -7.36 7.83
CA LEU A 13 14.69 -7.06 7.02
C LEU A 13 15.00 -6.70 5.55
N GLN A 14 14.84 -7.65 4.62
CA GLN A 14 14.63 -7.25 3.22
C GLN A 14 13.38 -6.39 3.21
N ALA A 15 13.52 -5.10 2.92
CA ALA A 15 12.40 -4.29 2.45
C ALA A 15 11.73 -5.10 1.33
N GLY A 16 10.44 -5.39 1.49
CA GLY A 16 9.69 -6.23 0.57
C GLY A 16 9.91 -5.75 -0.87
N ALA A 17 10.03 -6.68 -1.80
CA ALA A 17 10.22 -6.30 -3.18
C ALA A 17 8.96 -5.59 -3.72
N TRP A 18 9.18 -4.58 -4.55
CA TRP A 18 8.13 -3.75 -5.11
C TRP A 18 7.49 -4.48 -6.28
N ASP A 19 6.17 -4.62 -6.23
CA ASP A 19 5.40 -5.25 -7.27
C ASP A 19 4.91 -4.21 -8.27
N PHE A 20 5.23 -4.43 -9.54
CA PHE A 20 4.81 -3.59 -10.65
C PHE A 20 4.04 -4.44 -11.66
N GLU A 21 2.89 -3.95 -12.10
CA GLU A 21 2.04 -4.65 -13.06
C GLU A 21 1.58 -3.74 -14.20
N LYS A 22 1.84 -4.15 -15.44
CA LYS A 22 1.35 -3.48 -16.65
C LYS A 22 0.74 -4.50 -17.60
N GLY A 23 -0.59 -4.58 -17.60
CA GLY A 23 -1.34 -5.57 -18.40
C GLY A 23 -1.05 -6.99 -17.96
N ARG A 24 -0.36 -7.78 -18.79
CA ARG A 24 0.05 -9.17 -18.46
C ARG A 24 1.49 -9.28 -17.95
N LYS A 25 2.19 -8.16 -17.80
CA LYS A 25 3.57 -8.12 -17.32
C LYS A 25 3.55 -7.78 -15.84
N SER A 26 4.16 -8.63 -15.03
CA SER A 26 4.41 -8.36 -13.63
C SER A 26 5.92 -8.42 -13.38
N VAL A 27 6.46 -7.46 -12.65
CA VAL A 27 7.87 -7.36 -12.30
C VAL A 27 7.99 -7.11 -10.81
N ASN A 28 8.80 -7.92 -10.15
CA ASN A 28 9.13 -7.77 -8.74
C ASN A 28 10.55 -7.19 -8.64
N VAL A 29 10.67 -5.98 -8.08
CA VAL A 29 11.94 -5.24 -8.01
C VAL A 29 12.39 -5.15 -6.57
N LYS A 30 13.57 -5.72 -6.30
CA LYS A 30 14.23 -5.49 -5.02
C LYS A 30 14.94 -4.15 -5.06
N VAL A 31 14.44 -3.21 -4.27
CA VAL A 31 15.03 -1.88 -4.14
C VAL A 31 16.04 -1.89 -3.01
N ASP A 32 17.28 -1.48 -3.30
CA ASP A 32 18.28 -1.17 -2.29
C ASP A 32 18.25 0.33 -2.02
N GLY A 33 17.96 0.71 -0.77
CA GLY A 33 17.69 2.09 -0.39
C GLY A 33 18.53 2.52 0.80
N GLN A 34 18.78 3.83 0.91
CA GLN A 34 19.57 4.41 2.02
C GLN A 34 18.85 4.32 3.38
N THR A 35 17.52 4.19 3.36
CA THR A 35 16.66 4.15 4.54
C THR A 35 15.61 3.05 4.41
N ILE A 36 15.33 2.37 5.51
CA ILE A 36 14.27 1.35 5.60
C ILE A 36 13.28 1.79 6.68
N PHE A 37 12.00 1.77 6.34
CA PHE A 37 10.90 2.13 7.24
C PHE A 37 9.96 0.94 7.43
N ASN A 38 9.36 0.83 8.61
CA ASN A 38 8.34 -0.15 8.93
C ASN A 38 6.93 0.47 9.07
N SER A 39 6.79 1.75 8.69
CA SER A 39 5.55 2.52 8.79
C SER A 39 5.30 3.26 7.49
N THR A 40 4.12 3.06 6.92
CA THR A 40 3.67 3.74 5.70
C THR A 40 3.66 5.26 5.86
N ALA A 41 3.32 5.76 7.05
CA ALA A 41 3.31 7.19 7.35
C ALA A 41 4.73 7.79 7.28
N LEU A 42 5.74 7.08 7.82
CA LEU A 42 7.13 7.52 7.75
C LEU A 42 7.69 7.42 6.33
N MET A 43 7.33 6.40 5.57
CA MET A 43 7.69 6.29 4.16
C MET A 43 7.16 7.47 3.34
N LEU A 44 5.88 7.82 3.56
CA LEU A 44 5.24 8.94 2.88
C LEU A 44 5.88 10.28 3.25
N GLN A 45 6.13 10.51 4.54
CA GLN A 45 6.79 11.74 5.00
C GLN A 45 8.20 11.86 4.42
N ALA A 46 8.98 10.78 4.40
CA ALA A 46 10.32 10.79 3.82
C ALA A 46 10.32 11.16 2.31
N ALA A 47 9.32 10.70 1.55
CA ALA A 47 9.17 11.10 0.15
C ALA A 47 8.80 12.58 0.00
N ILE A 48 7.92 13.10 0.86
CA ILE A 48 7.55 14.53 0.89
C ILE A 48 8.76 15.40 1.22
N ASP A 49 9.62 14.94 2.13
CA ASP A 49 10.85 15.62 2.55
C ASP A 49 11.99 15.47 1.51
N GLY A 50 11.76 14.75 0.40
CA GLY A 50 12.70 14.62 -0.71
C GLY A 50 13.77 13.54 -0.52
N LEU A 51 13.59 12.58 0.39
CA LEU A 51 14.55 11.49 0.62
C LEU A 51 14.48 10.37 -0.44
N GLY A 52 13.53 10.43 -1.39
CA GLY A 52 13.44 9.52 -2.51
C GLY A 52 12.02 9.11 -2.87
N PHE A 53 11.87 7.88 -3.37
CA PHE A 53 10.59 7.31 -3.78
C PHE A 53 9.92 6.53 -2.64
N ALA A 54 8.59 6.57 -2.59
CA ALA A 54 7.79 5.77 -1.67
C ALA A 54 6.80 4.88 -2.43
N TYR A 55 6.73 3.61 -2.02
CA TYR A 55 5.74 2.64 -2.48
C TYR A 55 4.70 2.43 -1.39
N VAL A 56 3.55 3.10 -1.52
CA VAL A 56 2.48 3.16 -0.50
C VAL A 56 1.10 3.08 -1.16
N PRO A 57 0.01 2.76 -0.43
CA PRO A 57 -1.34 2.78 -0.98
C PRO A 57 -1.75 4.14 -1.58
N TYR A 58 -2.45 4.09 -2.72
CA TYR A 58 -2.87 5.28 -3.47
C TYR A 58 -3.65 6.31 -2.63
N ASP A 59 -4.59 5.84 -1.80
CA ASP A 59 -5.43 6.72 -0.99
C ASP A 59 -4.63 7.60 -0.03
N LEU A 60 -3.45 7.14 0.41
CA LEU A 60 -2.57 7.89 1.30
C LEU A 60 -1.73 8.93 0.55
N MET A 61 -1.32 8.65 -0.69
CA MET A 61 -0.56 9.59 -1.51
C MET A 61 -1.44 10.65 -2.17
N LYS A 62 -2.71 10.32 -2.46
CA LYS A 62 -3.63 11.16 -3.24
C LYS A 62 -3.70 12.62 -2.75
N PRO A 63 -3.89 12.91 -1.44
CA PRO A 63 -3.95 14.29 -0.96
C PRO A 63 -2.64 15.07 -1.14
N HIS A 64 -1.50 14.39 -1.20
CA HIS A 64 -0.19 15.00 -1.40
C HIS A 64 0.13 15.20 -2.88
N ILE A 65 -0.36 14.32 -3.75
CA ILE A 65 -0.32 14.50 -5.21
C ILE A 65 -1.20 15.68 -5.62
N ASP A 66 -2.45 15.71 -5.13
CA ASP A 66 -3.40 16.79 -5.41
C ASP A 66 -2.86 18.16 -4.94
N ALA A 67 -2.07 18.18 -3.87
CA ALA A 67 -1.40 19.36 -3.34
C ALA A 67 -0.05 19.70 -4.02
N GLY A 68 0.38 18.93 -5.02
CA GLY A 68 1.65 19.12 -5.73
C GLY A 68 2.91 18.82 -4.90
N ARG A 69 2.77 18.19 -3.73
CA ARG A 69 3.90 17.79 -2.87
C ARG A 69 4.56 16.49 -3.33
N LEU A 70 3.81 15.65 -4.01
CA LEU A 70 4.31 14.40 -4.59
C LEU A 70 3.95 14.35 -6.07
N ILE A 71 4.81 13.70 -6.84
CA ILE A 71 4.60 13.45 -8.26
C ILE A 71 4.45 11.94 -8.45
N PRO A 72 3.35 11.46 -9.05
CA PRO A 72 3.20 10.05 -9.35
C PRO A 72 4.22 9.64 -10.43
N VAL A 73 4.79 8.45 -10.26
CA VAL A 73 5.75 7.87 -11.20
C VAL A 73 5.34 6.44 -11.52
N LEU A 74 5.58 6.03 -12.77
CA LEU A 74 5.25 4.69 -13.26
C LEU A 74 3.77 4.31 -13.06
N GLU A 75 2.83 5.26 -13.22
CA GLU A 75 1.39 5.03 -13.01
C GLU A 75 0.85 3.84 -13.80
N ASP A 76 1.33 3.67 -15.04
CA ASP A 76 1.02 2.52 -15.90
C ASP A 76 1.39 1.14 -15.33
N TRP A 77 2.21 1.12 -14.27
CA TRP A 77 2.75 -0.07 -13.64
C TRP A 77 2.18 -0.31 -12.24
N TRP A 78 1.21 0.50 -11.82
CA TRP A 78 0.62 0.34 -10.48
C TRP A 78 -0.30 -0.88 -10.43
N PRO A 79 -0.08 -1.81 -9.50
CA PRO A 79 -0.95 -2.97 -9.37
C PRO A 79 -2.34 -2.56 -8.89
N THR A 80 -3.36 -3.28 -9.34
CA THR A 80 -4.71 -3.11 -8.81
C THR A 80 -4.86 -3.94 -7.54
N PHE A 81 -5.12 -3.28 -6.41
CA PHE A 81 -5.35 -3.97 -5.15
C PHE A 81 -6.77 -4.59 -5.13
N PRO A 82 -6.95 -5.87 -4.75
CA PRO A 82 -8.26 -6.53 -4.72
C PRO A 82 -9.23 -5.96 -3.67
N GLY A 83 -8.77 -4.99 -2.87
CA GLY A 83 -9.55 -4.34 -1.83
C GLY A 83 -9.24 -4.90 -0.44
N TYR A 84 -9.76 -4.22 0.59
CA TYR A 84 -9.56 -4.63 1.97
C TYR A 84 -10.45 -5.82 2.33
N HIS A 85 -9.87 -6.79 3.05
CA HIS A 85 -10.56 -7.96 3.54
C HIS A 85 -10.56 -7.97 5.07
N LEU A 86 -11.73 -8.19 5.68
CA LEU A 86 -11.84 -8.40 7.11
C LEU A 86 -11.73 -9.91 7.42
N TYR A 87 -10.74 -10.28 8.24
CA TYR A 87 -10.54 -11.67 8.67
C TYR A 87 -10.91 -11.84 10.15
N HIS A 88 -11.69 -12.87 10.46
CA HIS A 88 -11.97 -13.30 11.83
C HIS A 88 -11.69 -14.80 11.99
N ALA A 89 -10.91 -15.16 13.02
CA ALA A 89 -10.40 -16.53 13.20
C ALA A 89 -11.50 -17.55 13.55
N ASN A 90 -12.49 -17.15 14.37
CA ASN A 90 -13.57 -18.04 14.77
C ASN A 90 -14.81 -17.85 13.90
N ARG A 91 -15.10 -18.86 13.07
CA ARG A 91 -16.24 -18.85 12.13
C ARG A 91 -17.52 -19.45 12.71
N ARG A 92 -17.45 -20.16 13.84
CA ARG A 92 -18.58 -20.96 14.37
C ARG A 92 -19.54 -20.15 15.23
N GLN A 93 -19.08 -19.09 15.89
CA GLN A 93 -19.91 -18.23 16.73
C GLN A 93 -19.51 -16.77 16.50
N ILE A 94 -20.03 -16.16 15.44
CA ILE A 94 -19.92 -14.70 15.26
C ILE A 94 -20.92 -14.06 16.24
N ALA A 95 -20.42 -13.27 17.19
CA ALA A 95 -21.28 -12.51 18.08
C ALA A 95 -22.19 -11.56 17.26
N PRO A 96 -23.47 -11.37 17.62
CA PRO A 96 -24.40 -10.52 16.86
C PRO A 96 -23.86 -9.10 16.61
N ALA A 97 -23.19 -8.51 17.59
CA ALA A 97 -22.56 -7.19 17.44
C ALA A 97 -21.45 -7.18 16.37
N LEU A 98 -20.62 -8.23 16.30
CA LEU A 98 -19.59 -8.34 15.27
C LEU A 98 -20.22 -8.53 13.89
N ALA A 99 -21.30 -9.30 13.78
CA ALA A 99 -22.03 -9.47 12.52
C ALA A 99 -22.55 -8.13 11.99
N LEU A 100 -23.10 -7.26 12.87
CA LEU A 100 -23.54 -5.91 12.50
C LEU A 100 -22.37 -5.03 12.01
N VAL A 101 -21.21 -5.10 12.68
CA VAL A 101 -20.01 -4.36 12.24
C VAL A 101 -19.51 -4.87 10.89
N ILE A 102 -19.48 -6.19 10.69
CA ILE A 102 -19.10 -6.79 9.41
C ILE A 102 -20.03 -6.30 8.29
N ASP A 103 -21.33 -6.28 8.54
CA ASP A 103 -22.31 -5.81 7.55
C ASP A 103 -22.14 -4.30 7.26
N ALA A 104 -21.91 -3.49 8.30
CA ALA A 104 -21.70 -2.05 8.16
C ALA A 104 -20.42 -1.71 7.37
N LEU A 105 -19.34 -2.47 7.56
CA LEU A 105 -18.05 -2.27 6.89
C LEU A 105 -17.97 -2.95 5.52
N ARG A 106 -18.95 -3.79 5.17
CA ARG A 106 -18.96 -4.51 3.89
C ARG A 106 -19.12 -3.51 2.75
N TYR A 107 -18.16 -3.48 1.83
CA TYR A 107 -18.27 -2.72 0.61
C TYR A 107 -19.48 -3.20 -0.22
N ARG A 108 -20.43 -2.28 -0.46
CA ARG A 108 -21.55 -2.48 -1.38
C ARG A 108 -21.28 -1.60 -2.59
N LYS A 109 -21.12 -2.21 -3.77
CA LYS A 109 -20.96 -1.46 -5.01
C LYS A 109 -22.21 -0.56 -5.15
N PRO A 110 -22.07 0.77 -5.27
CA PRO A 110 -23.23 1.61 -5.56
C PRO A 110 -23.82 1.11 -6.89
N GLU A 111 -25.11 0.78 -6.91
CA GLU A 111 -25.80 0.53 -8.17
C GLU A 111 -25.60 1.77 -9.05
N ARG A 112 -25.29 1.55 -10.33
CA ARG A 112 -25.23 2.63 -11.32
C ARG A 112 -26.60 3.32 -11.34
N ALA A 113 -26.74 4.42 -10.61
CA ALA A 113 -27.94 5.22 -10.63
C ALA A 113 -28.13 5.80 -12.04
N ALA A 114 -29.29 5.46 -12.64
CA ALA A 114 -29.99 6.22 -13.67
C ALA A 114 -29.23 6.51 -14.99
N ALA A 115 -29.03 5.47 -15.82
CA ALA A 115 -28.86 5.63 -17.26
C ALA A 115 -30.01 4.98 -18.03
N THR A 116 -31.24 5.43 -17.77
CA THR A 116 -32.33 5.41 -18.76
C THR A 116 -33.31 6.53 -18.42
N ALA A 117 -32.86 7.77 -18.60
CA ALA A 117 -33.76 8.81 -19.10
C ALA A 117 -34.00 8.48 -20.57
N LYS A 118 -35.16 7.92 -20.90
CA LYS A 118 -35.60 7.78 -22.29
C LYS A 118 -37.11 7.96 -22.40
N ARG A 119 -37.45 9.20 -22.77
CA ARG A 119 -38.65 9.70 -23.45
C ARG A 119 -39.98 9.69 -22.70
#